data_AF-A0A948RAX4-F1
#
_entry.id   AF-A0A948RAX4-F1
#
_cell.length_a   1.000
_cell.length_b   1.000
_cell.length_c   1.000
_cell.angle_alpha   90.00
_cell.angle_beta   90.00
_cell.angle_gamma   90.00
#
_symmetry.space_group_name_H-M   'P 1'
#
loop_
_entity.id
_entity.type
_entity.pdbx_description
1 polymer ?
#
loop_
_entity_poly.entity_id
_entity_poly.type
_entity_poly.pdbx_seq_one_letter_code
_entity_poly.pdbx_strand_id
1 'polypeptide(L)'
;MDDVKVNFGAERVTARYDPEQISPEQIQQIIENTGYKIRHRSEPGSQETEDREAADRRAEQRDLTRRVLVGAILSAPVIFAVMTSEFFNPAWLPPFLLNRWLQLILITPVMLYAGWPIHRTGWLTLRHRTADMNTLITIGTIAAFGYSLVVTVVPGVLPEGLRQVYYEAVGVIITLILLGRLLEAIAKGGTSEAIRKLIGLQAKTARVVRDGAEVDVPIEDVQAGDIVVVRPGEKVPVDGEIVEGHSTLDESMVTGESLPVSKGEGDTVIGATINQTGAFRFKATKVGKDTMLSQIIQ
;
A
#
# COMPACT_ATOMS: atom_id res chain seq x y z
N MET A 1 -13.63 -6.73 -22.22
CA MET A 1 -12.38 -6.26 -21.59
C MET A 1 -11.37 -6.23 -22.71
N ASP A 2 -11.01 -5.02 -23.13
CA ASP A 2 -10.34 -4.82 -24.43
C ASP A 2 -8.83 -4.60 -24.25
N ASP A 3 -8.41 -4.17 -23.07
CA ASP A 3 -7.00 -4.04 -22.67
C ASP A 3 -6.89 -4.16 -21.14
N VAL A 4 -5.96 -4.99 -20.64
CA VAL A 4 -5.67 -5.17 -19.21
C VAL A 4 -4.16 -5.14 -19.01
N LYS A 5 -3.69 -4.17 -18.22
CA LYS A 5 -2.28 -4.01 -17.86
C LYS A 5 -2.11 -4.19 -16.36
N VAL A 6 -1.22 -5.10 -15.97
CA VAL A 6 -0.92 -5.38 -14.56
C VAL A 6 0.52 -4.96 -14.30
N ASN A 7 0.70 -4.07 -13.32
CA ASN A 7 2.00 -3.74 -12.77
C ASN A 7 2.13 -4.40 -11.39
N PHE A 8 2.83 -5.54 -11.36
CA PHE A 8 3.06 -6.30 -10.14
C PHE A 8 3.91 -5.56 -9.11
N GLY A 9 4.86 -4.73 -9.55
CA GLY A 9 5.71 -3.95 -8.65
C GLY A 9 4.95 -2.82 -7.94
N ALA A 10 3.96 -2.24 -8.61
CA ALA A 10 3.10 -1.19 -8.06
C ALA A 10 1.77 -1.72 -7.48
N GLU A 11 1.53 -3.04 -7.53
CA GLU A 11 0.25 -3.68 -7.16
C GLU A 11 -0.98 -3.01 -7.81
N ARG A 12 -0.81 -2.58 -9.06
CA ARG A 12 -1.83 -1.84 -9.82
C ARG A 12 -2.28 -2.62 -11.04
N VAL A 13 -3.58 -2.56 -11.31
CA VAL A 13 -4.17 -3.05 -12.55
C VAL A 13 -4.94 -1.92 -13.21
N THR A 14 -4.71 -1.73 -14.50
CA THR A 14 -5.45 -0.79 -15.35
C THR A 14 -6.18 -1.61 -16.39
N ALA A 15 -7.50 -1.50 -16.45
CA ALA A 15 -8.33 -2.25 -17.38
C ALA A 15 -9.32 -1.34 -18.10
N ARG A 16 -9.50 -1.54 -19.41
CA ARG A 16 -10.61 -0.98 -20.18
C ARG A 16 -11.74 -2.01 -20.27
N TYR A 17 -12.93 -1.59 -19.87
CA TYR A 17 -14.11 -2.42 -19.85
C TYR A 17 -15.30 -1.66 -20.43
N ASP A 18 -16.29 -2.41 -20.91
CA ASP A 18 -17.56 -1.89 -21.41
C ASP A 18 -18.55 -1.79 -20.24
N PRO A 19 -19.00 -0.59 -19.84
CA PRO A 19 -19.93 -0.39 -18.74
C PRO A 19 -21.30 -1.05 -18.95
N GLU A 20 -21.70 -1.33 -20.20
CA GLU A 20 -22.97 -2.01 -20.49
C GLU A 20 -22.91 -3.52 -20.21
N GLN A 21 -21.70 -4.10 -20.19
CA GLN A 21 -21.50 -5.54 -20.02
C GLN A 21 -21.06 -5.93 -18.61
N ILE A 22 -20.28 -5.09 -17.93
CA ILE A 22 -19.73 -5.40 -16.60
C ILE A 22 -19.52 -4.15 -15.75
N SER A 23 -19.93 -4.22 -14.49
CA SER A 23 -19.72 -3.11 -13.54
C SER A 23 -18.38 -3.23 -12.79
N PRO A 24 -17.82 -2.11 -12.29
CA PRO A 24 -16.63 -2.12 -11.43
C PRO A 24 -16.75 -3.05 -10.22
N GLU A 25 -17.93 -3.11 -9.61
CA GLU A 25 -18.22 -3.94 -8.44
C GLU A 25 -18.18 -5.43 -8.79
N GLN A 26 -18.65 -5.79 -9.99
CA GLN A 26 -18.57 -7.17 -10.49
C GLN A 26 -17.11 -7.56 -10.75
N ILE A 27 -16.31 -6.67 -11.35
CA ILE A 27 -14.86 -6.89 -11.52
C ILE A 27 -14.19 -7.08 -10.16
N GLN A 28 -14.51 -6.21 -9.19
CA GLN A 28 -13.98 -6.31 -7.84
C GLN A 28 -14.33 -7.65 -7.18
N GLN A 29 -15.60 -8.08 -7.25
CA GLN A 29 -16.03 -9.36 -6.69
C GLN A 29 -15.31 -10.55 -7.32
N ILE A 30 -15.12 -10.54 -8.65
CA ILE A 30 -14.40 -11.61 -9.36
C ILE A 30 -12.96 -11.71 -8.83
N ILE A 31 -12.27 -10.58 -8.69
CA ILE A 31 -10.90 -10.54 -8.19
C ILE A 31 -10.85 -10.96 -6.71
N GLU A 32 -11.77 -10.48 -5.88
CA GLU A 32 -11.85 -10.87 -4.46
C GLU A 32 -12.10 -12.35 -4.24
N ASN A 33 -12.88 -12.99 -5.13
CA ASN A 33 -13.13 -14.42 -5.11
C ASN A 33 -11.90 -15.27 -5.46
N THR A 34 -10.87 -14.68 -6.07
CA THR A 34 -9.58 -15.34 -6.31
C THR A 34 -8.59 -15.15 -5.15
N GLY A 35 -8.96 -14.37 -4.13
CA GLY A 35 -8.18 -14.17 -2.91
C GLY A 35 -7.36 -12.88 -2.86
N TYR A 36 -7.42 -12.05 -3.90
CA TYR A 36 -6.79 -10.73 -3.95
C TYR A 36 -7.75 -9.64 -3.49
N LYS A 37 -7.27 -8.60 -2.81
CA LYS A 37 -8.09 -7.41 -2.55
C LYS A 37 -7.79 -6.37 -3.63
N ILE A 38 -8.84 -5.82 -4.24
CA ILE A 38 -8.73 -4.70 -5.15
C ILE A 38 -9.55 -3.53 -4.60
N ARG A 39 -9.02 -2.32 -4.72
CA ARG A 39 -9.75 -1.09 -4.39
C ARG A 39 -9.78 -0.19 -5.61
N HIS A 40 -10.94 0.39 -5.86
CA HIS A 40 -11.11 1.33 -6.96
C HIS A 40 -10.35 2.62 -6.69
N ARG A 41 -9.56 3.07 -7.67
CA ARG A 41 -8.82 4.33 -7.63
C ARG A 41 -9.56 5.34 -8.52
N SER A 42 -10.49 6.09 -7.92
CA SER A 42 -11.43 6.94 -8.67
C SER A 42 -10.73 8.06 -9.44
N GLU A 43 -9.73 8.71 -8.85
CA GLU A 43 -8.98 9.81 -9.49
C GLU A 43 -7.47 9.74 -9.16
N PRO A 44 -6.68 8.99 -9.95
CA PRO A 44 -5.23 8.93 -9.80
C PRO A 44 -4.60 10.32 -9.76
N GLY A 45 -3.79 10.60 -8.73
CA GLY A 45 -3.10 11.89 -8.56
C GLY A 45 -3.89 12.97 -7.83
N SER A 46 -5.16 12.76 -7.51
CA SER A 46 -5.90 13.64 -6.59
C SER A 46 -5.42 13.47 -5.16
N GLN A 47 -5.40 14.56 -4.38
CA GLN A 47 -5.00 14.53 -2.99
C GLN A 47 -5.89 13.61 -2.15
N GLU A 48 -7.21 13.58 -2.41
CA GLU A 48 -8.15 12.70 -1.71
C GLU A 48 -7.85 11.21 -1.96
N THR A 49 -7.52 10.83 -3.20
CA THR A 49 -7.21 9.44 -3.55
C THR A 49 -5.91 8.98 -2.89
N GLU A 50 -4.87 9.80 -2.91
CA GLU A 50 -3.60 9.47 -2.24
C GLU A 50 -3.73 9.43 -0.72
N ASP A 51 -4.54 10.31 -0.14
CA ASP A 51 -4.80 10.33 1.30
C ASP A 51 -5.54 9.07 1.76
N ARG A 52 -6.53 8.61 0.97
CA ARG A 52 -7.19 7.32 1.18
C ARG A 52 -6.23 6.15 1.09
N GLU A 53 -5.42 6.07 0.04
CA GLU A 53 -4.43 5.00 -0.12
C GLU A 53 -3.43 4.96 1.06
N ALA A 54 -2.97 6.12 1.52
CA ALA A 54 -2.06 6.20 2.66
C ALA A 54 -2.75 5.78 3.97
N ALA A 55 -4.02 6.15 4.17
CA ALA A 55 -4.80 5.71 5.32
C ALA A 55 -4.99 4.19 5.31
N ASP A 56 -5.26 3.60 4.15
CA ASP A 56 -5.42 2.16 3.96
C ASP A 56 -4.13 1.40 4.27
N ARG A 57 -2.99 1.86 3.73
CA ARG A 57 -1.67 1.28 4.05
C ARG A 57 -1.36 1.33 5.54
N ARG A 58 -1.65 2.45 6.22
CA ARG A 58 -1.48 2.58 7.67
C ARG A 58 -2.39 1.63 8.44
N ALA A 59 -3.63 1.45 7.99
CA ALA A 59 -4.57 0.52 8.60
C ALA A 59 -4.10 -0.94 8.46
N GLU A 60 -3.59 -1.31 7.28
CA GLU A 60 -2.99 -2.62 7.04
C GLU A 60 -1.77 -2.88 7.91
N GLN A 61 -0.83 -1.93 7.97
CA GLN A 61 0.34 -2.03 8.83
C GLN A 61 -0.05 -2.17 10.31
N ARG A 62 -1.07 -1.44 10.78
CA ARG A 62 -1.59 -1.57 12.15
C ARG A 62 -2.21 -2.93 12.43
N ASP A 63 -2.98 -3.47 11.48
CA ASP A 63 -3.57 -4.80 11.59
C ASP A 63 -2.47 -5.88 11.64
N LEU A 64 -1.50 -5.84 10.74
CA LEU A 64 -0.34 -6.74 10.74
C LEU A 64 0.46 -6.63 12.04
N THR A 65 0.77 -5.41 12.50
CA THR A 65 1.47 -5.18 13.77
C THR A 65 0.72 -5.81 14.94
N ARG A 66 -0.59 -5.61 15.04
CA ARG A 66 -1.41 -6.20 16.10
C ARG A 66 -1.38 -7.73 16.05
N ARG A 67 -1.50 -8.32 14.86
CA ARG A 67 -1.46 -9.79 14.70
C ARG A 67 -0.09 -10.37 15.02
N VAL A 68 1.00 -9.71 14.62
CA VAL A 68 2.38 -10.08 14.99
C VAL A 68 2.56 -10.03 16.49
N LEU A 69 2.10 -8.95 17.16
CA LEU A 69 2.18 -8.82 18.61
C LEU A 69 1.41 -9.94 19.32
N VAL A 70 0.18 -10.22 18.90
CA VAL A 70 -0.61 -11.34 19.44
C VAL A 70 0.11 -12.67 19.22
N GLY A 71 0.59 -12.92 18.00
CA GLY A 71 1.34 -14.13 17.65
C GLY A 71 2.61 -14.29 18.50
N ALA A 72 3.42 -13.25 18.61
CA ALA A 72 4.68 -13.25 19.36
C ALA A 72 4.45 -13.43 20.86
N ILE A 73 3.53 -12.66 21.47
CA ILE A 73 3.28 -12.73 22.91
C ILE A 73 2.73 -14.10 23.32
N LEU A 74 1.81 -14.67 22.53
CA LEU A 74 1.20 -15.95 22.86
C LEU A 74 2.08 -17.16 22.50
N SER A 75 2.89 -17.06 21.44
CA SER A 75 3.80 -18.14 21.06
C SER A 75 5.07 -18.16 21.88
N ALA A 76 5.54 -17.00 22.39
CA ALA A 76 6.81 -16.91 23.11
C ALA A 76 6.92 -17.86 24.32
N PRO A 77 5.93 -17.97 25.23
CA PRO A 77 6.00 -18.92 26.34
C PRO A 77 6.09 -20.38 25.89
N VAL A 78 5.39 -20.73 24.80
CA VAL A 78 5.38 -22.09 24.25
C VAL A 78 6.73 -22.43 23.62
N ILE A 79 7.26 -21.53 22.79
CA ILE A 79 8.59 -21.66 22.18
C ILE A 79 9.66 -21.76 23.26
N PHE A 80 9.62 -20.88 24.25
CA PHE A 80 10.57 -20.87 25.37
C PHE A 80 10.54 -22.20 26.12
N ALA A 81 9.35 -22.73 26.39
CA ALA A 81 9.19 -24.01 27.09
C ALA A 81 9.78 -25.18 26.29
N VAL A 82 9.44 -25.28 25.00
CA VAL A 82 9.91 -26.37 24.13
C VAL A 82 11.43 -26.29 23.94
N MET A 83 11.97 -25.13 23.58
CA MET A 83 13.41 -24.94 23.40
C MET A 83 14.19 -25.23 24.69
N THR A 84 13.68 -24.81 25.86
CA THR A 84 14.33 -25.12 27.13
C THR A 84 14.31 -26.62 27.42
N SER A 85 13.22 -27.32 27.09
CA SER A 85 13.11 -28.76 27.33
C SER A 85 13.97 -29.62 26.39
N GLU A 86 14.20 -29.17 25.16
CA GLU A 86 14.96 -29.93 24.16
C GLU A 86 16.47 -29.64 24.24
N PHE A 87 16.87 -28.39 24.50
CA PHE A 87 18.27 -27.96 24.41
C PHE A 87 18.93 -27.75 25.78
N PHE A 88 18.15 -27.62 26.85
CA PHE A 88 18.64 -27.34 28.21
C PHE A 88 18.06 -28.33 29.22
N ASN A 89 18.50 -28.24 30.48
CA ASN A 89 17.92 -29.03 31.56
C ASN A 89 16.58 -28.40 32.01
N PRO A 90 15.43 -29.08 31.86
CA PRO A 90 14.13 -28.51 32.20
C PRO A 90 13.83 -28.47 33.71
N ALA A 91 14.76 -28.88 34.59
CA ALA A 91 14.50 -29.01 36.03
C ALA A 91 13.99 -27.73 36.73
N TRP A 92 14.31 -26.55 36.18
CA TRP A 92 13.87 -25.24 36.69
C TRP A 92 12.66 -24.67 35.92
N LEU A 93 12.21 -25.35 34.86
CA LEU A 93 11.10 -24.91 34.04
C LEU A 93 9.78 -25.26 34.75
N PRO A 94 8.87 -24.29 34.94
CA PRO A 94 7.58 -24.56 35.55
C PRO A 94 6.79 -25.63 34.74
N PRO A 95 6.32 -26.72 35.38
CA PRO A 95 5.65 -27.83 34.67
C PRO A 95 4.40 -27.40 33.90
N PHE A 96 3.74 -26.32 34.31
CA PHE A 96 2.56 -25.80 33.64
C PHE A 96 2.86 -25.30 32.22
N LEU A 97 4.08 -24.86 31.91
CA LEU A 97 4.46 -24.40 30.56
C LEU A 97 4.54 -25.53 29.54
N LEU A 98 4.85 -26.75 30.00
CA LEU A 98 4.86 -27.97 29.19
C LEU A 98 3.46 -28.62 29.10
N ASN A 99 2.46 -28.05 29.80
CA ASN A 99 1.12 -28.58 29.78
C ASN A 99 0.48 -28.34 28.40
N ARG A 100 0.11 -29.44 27.72
CA ARG A 100 -0.50 -29.43 26.39
C ARG A 100 -1.80 -28.62 26.31
N TRP A 101 -2.56 -28.52 27.40
CA TRP A 101 -3.77 -27.69 27.47
C TRP A 101 -3.45 -26.20 27.48
N LEU A 102 -2.39 -25.81 28.19
CA LEU A 102 -1.95 -24.42 28.17
C LEU A 102 -1.44 -24.03 26.78
N GLN A 103 -0.63 -24.89 26.15
CA GLN A 103 -0.15 -24.66 24.80
C GLN A 103 -1.30 -24.56 23.80
N LEU A 104 -2.30 -25.43 23.89
CA LEU A 104 -3.52 -25.35 23.09
C LEU A 104 -4.23 -23.99 23.28
N ILE A 105 -4.44 -23.56 24.53
CA ILE A 105 -5.12 -22.28 24.83
C ILE A 105 -4.32 -21.09 24.26
N LEU A 106 -3.00 -21.08 24.40
CA LEU A 106 -2.15 -19.99 23.91
C LEU A 106 -2.08 -19.94 22.39
N ILE A 107 -1.99 -21.10 21.72
CA ILE A 107 -1.81 -21.17 20.26
C ILE A 107 -3.15 -21.09 19.52
N THR A 108 -4.28 -21.38 20.15
CA THR A 108 -5.60 -21.27 19.50
C THR A 108 -5.89 -19.85 18.96
N PRO A 109 -5.67 -18.74 19.70
CA PRO A 109 -5.79 -17.40 19.14
C PRO A 109 -4.78 -17.10 18.04
N VAL A 110 -3.57 -17.67 18.11
CA VAL A 110 -2.57 -17.51 17.05
C VAL A 110 -3.06 -18.17 15.76
N MET A 111 -3.59 -19.39 15.86
CA MET A 111 -4.15 -20.15 14.73
C MET A 111 -5.39 -19.47 14.15
N LEU A 112 -6.39 -19.15 14.99
CA LEU A 112 -7.71 -18.73 14.54
C LEU A 112 -7.84 -17.23 14.31
N TYR A 113 -7.10 -16.39 15.03
CA TYR A 113 -7.15 -14.94 14.85
C TYR A 113 -5.96 -14.45 14.01
N ALA A 114 -4.72 -14.69 14.47
CA ALA A 114 -3.56 -14.14 13.77
C ALA A 114 -3.38 -14.79 12.38
N GLY A 115 -3.52 -16.12 12.29
CA GLY A 115 -3.42 -16.90 11.06
C GLY A 115 -4.60 -16.79 10.10
N TRP A 116 -5.75 -16.25 10.53
CA TRP A 116 -6.97 -16.19 9.71
C TRP A 116 -6.78 -15.63 8.28
N PRO A 117 -6.06 -14.51 8.06
CA PRO A 117 -5.88 -13.98 6.71
C PRO A 117 -5.11 -14.95 5.80
N ILE A 118 -4.13 -15.66 6.36
CA ILE A 118 -3.33 -16.66 5.64
C ILE A 118 -4.22 -17.85 5.29
N HIS A 119 -5.00 -18.36 6.25
CA HIS A 119 -5.91 -19.50 6.05
C HIS A 119 -7.03 -19.21 5.06
N ARG A 120 -7.62 -18.01 5.14
CA ARG A 120 -8.65 -17.57 4.20
C ARG A 120 -8.12 -17.55 2.78
N THR A 121 -6.98 -16.91 2.54
CA THR A 121 -6.37 -16.83 1.21
C THR A 121 -5.91 -18.21 0.74
N GLY A 122 -5.24 -18.98 1.59
CA GLY A 122 -4.75 -20.33 1.26
C GLY A 122 -5.87 -21.32 0.93
N TRP A 123 -7.03 -21.21 1.58
CA TRP A 123 -8.19 -22.04 1.25
C TRP A 123 -8.83 -21.64 -0.09
N LEU A 124 -8.89 -20.33 -0.39
CA LEU A 124 -9.41 -19.83 -1.66
C LEU A 124 -8.53 -20.26 -2.84
N THR A 125 -7.20 -20.10 -2.74
CA THR A 125 -6.26 -20.51 -3.79
C THR A 125 -6.31 -22.03 -4.01
N LEU A 126 -6.29 -22.81 -2.93
CA LEU A 126 -6.42 -24.27 -3.00
C LEU A 126 -7.73 -24.71 -3.68
N ARG A 127 -8.86 -24.07 -3.35
CA ARG A 127 -10.17 -24.37 -3.97
C ARG A 127 -10.16 -24.14 -5.48
N HIS A 128 -9.39 -23.16 -5.95
CA HIS A 128 -9.18 -22.87 -7.37
C HIS A 128 -8.09 -23.73 -8.02
N ARG A 129 -7.60 -24.76 -7.32
CA ARG A 129 -6.54 -25.68 -7.77
C ARG A 129 -5.22 -24.98 -8.10
N THR A 130 -4.95 -23.86 -7.45
CA THR A 130 -3.64 -23.20 -7.47
C THR A 130 -2.97 -23.36 -6.12
N ALA A 131 -1.62 -23.37 -6.10
CA ALA A 131 -0.84 -23.50 -4.88
C ALA A 131 0.12 -22.32 -4.79
N ASP A 132 0.06 -21.63 -3.65
CA ASP A 132 0.90 -20.47 -3.32
C ASP A 132 1.49 -20.61 -1.91
N MET A 133 2.24 -19.59 -1.48
CA MET A 133 2.81 -19.54 -0.12
C MET A 133 1.71 -19.72 0.95
N ASN A 134 0.54 -19.09 0.78
CA ASN A 134 -0.57 -19.21 1.74
C ASN A 134 -1.12 -20.64 1.83
N THR A 135 -1.22 -21.34 0.70
CA THR A 135 -1.70 -22.71 0.62
C THR A 135 -0.82 -23.65 1.44
N LEU A 136 0.50 -23.58 1.23
CA LEU A 136 1.47 -24.42 1.93
C LEU A 136 1.41 -24.21 3.44
N ILE A 137 1.38 -22.95 3.87
CA ILE A 137 1.31 -22.58 5.29
C ILE A 137 0.02 -23.09 5.91
N THR A 138 -1.11 -22.89 5.22
CA THR A 138 -2.44 -23.27 5.70
C THR A 138 -2.54 -24.77 5.90
N ILE A 139 -2.12 -25.57 4.92
CA ILE A 139 -2.15 -27.03 5.04
C ILE A 139 -1.24 -27.49 6.18
N GLY A 140 0.00 -26.99 6.24
CA GLY A 140 0.97 -27.40 7.26
C GLY A 140 0.54 -27.05 8.69
N THR A 141 0.05 -25.83 8.91
CA THR A 141 -0.38 -25.36 10.24
C THR A 141 -1.70 -26.01 10.68
N ILE A 142 -2.65 -26.25 9.76
CA ILE A 142 -3.88 -27.00 10.08
C ILE A 142 -3.54 -28.45 10.43
N ALA A 143 -2.65 -29.10 9.68
CA ALA A 143 -2.23 -30.47 9.97
C ALA A 143 -1.53 -30.57 11.33
N ALA A 144 -0.56 -29.68 11.60
CA ALA A 144 0.17 -29.65 12.87
C ALA A 144 -0.76 -29.34 14.06
N PHE A 145 -1.64 -28.34 13.93
CA PHE A 145 -2.60 -27.98 14.97
C PHE A 145 -3.61 -29.10 15.20
N GLY A 146 -4.17 -29.69 14.14
CA GLY A 146 -5.13 -30.79 14.21
C GLY A 146 -4.53 -32.05 14.85
N TYR A 147 -3.31 -32.43 14.47
CA TYR A 147 -2.58 -33.53 15.10
C TYR A 147 -2.37 -33.27 16.60
N SER A 148 -1.89 -32.08 16.94
CA SER A 148 -1.66 -31.68 18.33
C SER A 148 -2.95 -31.70 19.15
N LEU A 149 -4.08 -31.30 18.55
CA LEU A 149 -5.40 -31.33 19.18
C LEU A 149 -5.83 -32.77 19.50
N VAL A 150 -5.64 -33.71 18.56
CA VAL A 150 -5.93 -35.13 18.80
C VAL A 150 -5.07 -35.69 19.94
N VAL A 151 -3.77 -35.39 19.94
CA VAL A 151 -2.83 -35.81 21.01
C VAL A 151 -3.22 -35.22 22.38
N THR A 152 -3.74 -33.99 22.42
CA THR A 152 -4.18 -33.35 23.67
C THR A 152 -5.50 -33.92 24.19
N VAL A 153 -6.50 -34.08 23.32
CA VAL A 153 -7.88 -34.40 23.74
C VAL A 153 -8.12 -35.91 23.85
N VAL A 154 -7.53 -36.71 22.97
CA VAL A 154 -7.74 -38.17 22.91
C VAL A 154 -6.40 -38.90 22.81
N PRO A 155 -5.49 -38.77 23.81
CA PRO A 155 -4.16 -39.38 23.73
C PRO A 155 -4.18 -40.91 23.60
N GLY A 156 -5.27 -41.57 24.03
CA GLY A 156 -5.41 -43.03 23.99
C GLY A 156 -5.51 -43.63 22.59
N VAL A 157 -5.84 -42.86 21.55
CA VAL A 157 -5.87 -43.37 20.16
C VAL A 157 -4.47 -43.54 19.56
N LEU A 158 -3.44 -42.98 20.19
CA LEU A 158 -2.07 -42.99 19.69
C LEU A 158 -1.14 -43.76 20.65
N PRO A 159 -0.18 -44.55 20.10
CA PRO A 159 0.92 -45.13 20.86
C PRO A 159 1.71 -44.06 21.63
N GLU A 160 2.28 -44.43 22.78
CA GLU A 160 2.98 -43.48 23.67
C GLU A 160 4.10 -42.69 22.97
N GLY A 161 4.87 -43.36 22.10
CA GLY A 161 5.95 -42.73 21.35
C GLY A 161 5.52 -41.69 20.31
N LEU A 162 4.22 -41.61 19.97
CA LEU A 162 3.68 -40.66 19.00
C LEU A 162 2.94 -39.48 19.65
N ARG A 163 2.89 -39.40 20.99
CA ARG A 163 2.11 -38.37 21.70
C ARG A 163 2.83 -37.01 21.83
N GLN A 164 3.64 -36.63 20.84
CA GLN A 164 4.24 -35.29 20.79
C GLN A 164 3.25 -34.29 20.19
N VAL A 165 3.30 -33.04 20.65
CA VAL A 165 2.48 -31.94 20.13
C VAL A 165 3.39 -30.97 19.38
N TYR A 166 2.81 -30.22 18.44
CA TYR A 166 3.49 -29.29 17.54
C TYR A 166 2.87 -27.88 17.60
N TYR A 167 2.36 -27.48 18.77
CA TYR A 167 1.75 -26.16 18.96
C TYR A 167 2.79 -25.04 18.78
N GLU A 168 4.03 -25.26 19.20
CA GLU A 168 5.16 -24.36 18.99
C GLU A 168 5.43 -24.12 17.50
N ALA A 169 5.42 -25.17 16.69
CA ALA A 169 5.64 -25.05 15.24
C ALA A 169 4.56 -24.17 14.59
N VAL A 170 3.29 -24.37 14.96
CA VAL A 170 2.17 -23.54 14.47
C VAL A 170 2.37 -22.07 14.86
N GLY A 171 2.69 -21.82 16.13
CA GLY A 171 2.91 -20.47 16.65
C GLY A 171 4.07 -19.75 15.96
N VAL A 172 5.21 -20.43 15.81
CA VAL A 172 6.40 -19.90 15.14
C VAL A 172 6.11 -19.56 13.69
N ILE A 173 5.57 -20.52 12.92
CA ILE A 173 5.33 -20.36 11.48
C ILE A 173 4.42 -19.15 11.24
N ILE A 174 3.25 -19.12 11.89
CA ILE A 174 2.29 -18.02 11.70
C ILE A 174 2.91 -16.68 12.09
N THR A 175 3.59 -16.61 13.24
CA THR A 175 4.17 -15.36 13.74
C THR A 175 5.26 -14.83 12.82
N LEU A 176 6.19 -15.68 12.36
CA LEU A 176 7.29 -15.28 11.49
C LEU A 176 6.81 -14.85 10.10
N ILE A 177 5.79 -15.50 9.55
CA ILE A 177 5.21 -15.09 8.27
C ILE A 177 4.52 -13.73 8.39
N LEU A 178 3.76 -13.51 9.46
CA LEU A 178 3.14 -12.20 9.70
C LEU A 178 4.20 -11.12 9.92
N LEU A 179 5.31 -11.44 10.60
CA LEU A 179 6.43 -10.53 10.77
C LEU A 179 7.07 -10.19 9.42
N GLY A 180 7.31 -11.18 8.56
CA GLY A 180 7.82 -10.96 7.20
C GLY A 180 6.92 -10.02 6.39
N ARG A 181 5.60 -10.23 6.45
CA ARG A 181 4.61 -9.33 5.81
C ARG A 181 4.62 -7.93 6.37
N LEU A 182 4.80 -7.78 7.69
CA LEU A 182 4.92 -6.48 8.32
C LEU A 182 6.18 -5.75 7.82
N LEU A 183 7.33 -6.44 7.76
CA LEU A 183 8.57 -5.87 7.25
C LEU A 183 8.44 -5.49 5.76
N GLU A 184 7.79 -6.32 4.96
CA GLU A 184 7.48 -6.02 3.55
C GLU A 184 6.59 -4.77 3.42
N ALA A 185 5.51 -4.69 4.21
CA ALA A 185 4.61 -3.53 4.21
C ALA A 185 5.29 -2.24 4.67
N ILE A 186 6.25 -2.33 5.60
CA ILE A 186 7.07 -1.19 6.02
C ILE A 186 8.02 -0.77 4.90
N ALA A 187 8.71 -1.72 4.27
CA ALA A 187 9.66 -1.45 3.19
C ALA A 187 9.00 -0.80 1.96
N LYS A 188 7.77 -1.22 1.62
CA LYS A 188 6.99 -0.62 0.52
C LYS A 188 6.45 0.78 0.80
N GLY A 189 6.44 1.24 2.06
CA GLY A 189 5.85 2.52 2.45
C GLY A 189 6.54 3.77 1.91
N GLY A 190 7.82 3.68 1.51
CA GLY A 190 8.64 4.83 1.12
C GLY A 190 8.26 5.50 -0.21
N THR A 191 7.69 4.76 -1.16
CA THR A 191 7.46 5.25 -2.53
C THR A 191 6.33 6.29 -2.61
N SER A 192 5.30 6.14 -1.78
CA SER A 192 4.14 7.05 -1.79
C SER A 192 4.44 8.40 -1.15
N GLU A 193 5.43 8.48 -0.25
CA GLU A 193 5.80 9.76 0.35
C GLU A 193 6.45 10.71 -0.67
N ALA A 194 7.23 10.16 -1.61
CA ALA A 194 7.80 10.92 -2.71
C ALA A 194 6.71 11.46 -3.66
N ILE A 195 5.73 10.62 -4.04
CA ILE A 195 4.59 11.05 -4.87
C ILE A 195 3.77 12.12 -4.15
N ARG A 196 3.52 11.97 -2.85
CA ARG A 196 2.79 12.97 -2.06
C ARG A 196 3.53 14.30 -1.98
N LYS A 197 4.86 14.27 -1.91
CA LYS A 197 5.67 15.50 -2.02
C LYS A 197 5.48 16.16 -3.38
N LEU A 198 5.46 15.39 -4.47
CA LEU A 198 5.18 15.92 -5.82
C LEU A 198 3.79 16.53 -5.95
N ILE A 199 2.74 15.88 -5.41
CA ILE A 199 1.38 16.43 -5.41
C ILE A 199 1.29 17.70 -4.55
N GLY A 200 1.98 17.73 -3.41
CA GLY A 200 2.10 18.94 -2.58
C GLY A 200 2.80 20.11 -3.29
N LEU A 201 3.48 19.86 -4.42
CA LEU A 201 4.06 20.92 -5.23
C LEU A 201 3.02 21.59 -6.15
N GLN A 202 1.89 20.96 -6.48
CA GLN A 202 0.85 21.60 -7.30
C GLN A 202 0.32 22.88 -6.64
N ALA A 203 0.14 23.92 -7.44
CA ALA A 203 -0.56 25.12 -6.99
C ALA A 203 -2.05 24.79 -6.80
N LYS A 204 -2.67 25.34 -5.75
CA LYS A 204 -4.12 25.13 -5.50
C LYS A 204 -5.00 26.16 -6.20
N THR A 205 -4.42 27.31 -6.51
CA THR A 205 -5.09 28.46 -7.12
C THR A 205 -4.20 29.01 -8.23
N ALA A 206 -4.82 29.65 -9.22
CA ALA A 206 -4.16 30.37 -10.28
C ALA A 206 -4.75 31.78 -10.39
N ARG A 207 -3.91 32.75 -10.71
CA ARG A 207 -4.36 34.11 -11.02
C ARG A 207 -4.57 34.23 -12.52
N VAL A 208 -5.82 34.32 -12.95
CA VAL A 208 -6.19 34.47 -14.37
C VAL A 208 -6.62 35.89 -14.68
N VAL A 209 -6.37 36.34 -15.91
CA VAL A 209 -6.89 37.60 -16.43
C VAL A 209 -8.18 37.31 -17.18
N ARG A 210 -9.32 37.71 -16.62
CA ARG A 210 -10.65 37.59 -17.25
C ARG A 210 -11.29 38.98 -17.27
N ASP A 211 -11.88 39.36 -18.40
CA ASP A 211 -12.49 40.68 -18.60
C ASP A 211 -11.57 41.88 -18.25
N GLY A 212 -10.26 41.71 -18.44
CA GLY A 212 -9.25 42.75 -18.14
C GLY A 212 -8.88 42.89 -16.66
N ALA A 213 -9.42 42.06 -15.77
CA ALA A 213 -9.10 42.04 -14.35
C ALA A 213 -8.38 40.74 -13.93
N GLU A 214 -7.47 40.85 -12.97
CA GLU A 214 -6.82 39.69 -12.34
C GLU A 214 -7.75 39.09 -11.28
N VAL A 215 -8.08 37.81 -11.42
CA VAL A 215 -8.95 37.06 -10.49
C VAL A 215 -8.25 35.77 -10.09
N ASP A 216 -8.21 35.50 -8.78
CA ASP A 216 -7.70 34.23 -8.25
C ASP A 216 -8.82 33.17 -8.32
N VAL A 217 -8.57 32.09 -9.05
CA VAL A 217 -9.51 30.97 -9.23
C VAL A 217 -8.89 29.66 -8.73
N PRO A 218 -9.70 28.68 -8.29
CA PRO A 218 -9.23 27.31 -8.09
C PRO A 218 -8.51 26.79 -9.34
N ILE A 219 -7.44 26.01 -9.16
CA ILE A 219 -6.68 25.46 -10.30
C ILE A 219 -7.54 24.59 -11.24
N GLU A 220 -8.58 23.98 -10.68
CA GLU A 220 -9.57 23.16 -11.39
C GLU A 220 -10.42 23.98 -12.39
N ASP A 221 -10.57 25.28 -12.15
CA ASP A 221 -11.36 26.20 -12.98
C ASP A 221 -10.54 26.90 -14.07
N VAL A 222 -9.24 26.59 -14.17
CA VAL A 222 -8.33 27.12 -15.19
C VAL A 222 -8.55 26.38 -16.50
N GLN A 223 -8.82 27.12 -17.57
CA GLN A 223 -9.08 26.56 -18.89
C GLN A 223 -7.89 26.75 -19.82
N ALA A 224 -7.70 25.84 -20.77
CA ALA A 224 -6.73 26.02 -21.85
C ALA A 224 -7.08 27.31 -22.61
N GLY A 225 -6.08 28.17 -22.79
CA GLY A 225 -6.23 29.50 -23.38
C GLY A 225 -6.39 30.65 -22.38
N ASP A 226 -6.63 30.37 -21.10
CA ASP A 226 -6.61 31.41 -20.05
C ASP A 226 -5.23 32.09 -20.01
N ILE A 227 -5.22 33.41 -19.79
CA ILE A 227 -4.00 34.17 -19.53
C ILE A 227 -3.77 34.17 -18.02
N VAL A 228 -2.66 33.57 -17.59
CA VAL A 228 -2.30 33.40 -16.18
C VAL A 228 -1.15 34.34 -15.84
N VAL A 229 -1.25 35.02 -14.71
CA VAL A 229 -0.22 35.90 -14.16
C VAL A 229 0.56 35.17 -13.08
N VAL A 230 1.89 35.15 -13.19
CA VAL A 230 2.78 34.56 -12.18
C VAL A 230 3.76 35.61 -11.69
N ARG A 231 3.81 35.83 -10.38
CA ARG A 231 4.70 36.79 -9.71
C ARG A 231 5.94 36.10 -9.13
N PRO A 232 7.03 36.83 -8.85
CA PRO A 232 8.17 36.29 -8.11
C PRO A 232 7.77 35.51 -6.87
N GLY A 233 8.36 34.33 -6.69
CA GLY A 233 8.09 33.41 -5.58
C GLY A 233 6.82 32.56 -5.74
N GLU A 234 5.96 32.85 -6.71
CA GLU A 234 4.77 32.04 -6.98
C GLU A 234 5.13 30.78 -7.79
N LYS A 235 4.32 29.74 -7.63
CA LYS A 235 4.43 28.53 -8.46
C LYS A 235 3.69 28.72 -9.77
N VAL A 236 4.23 28.16 -10.84
CA VAL A 236 3.51 28.07 -12.10
C VAL A 236 2.37 27.06 -11.94
N PRO A 237 1.09 27.44 -12.11
CA PRO A 237 -0.03 26.56 -11.77
C PRO A 237 -0.23 25.46 -12.82
N VAL A 238 -0.10 25.77 -14.11
CA VAL A 238 -0.37 24.86 -15.23
C VAL A 238 0.69 25.04 -16.32
N ASP A 239 0.77 24.10 -17.27
CA ASP A 239 1.71 24.22 -18.38
C ASP A 239 1.22 25.26 -19.39
N GLY A 240 2.14 25.98 -20.01
CA GLY A 240 1.78 27.03 -20.96
C GLY A 240 2.95 27.66 -21.70
N GLU A 241 2.67 28.76 -22.39
CA GLU A 241 3.63 29.53 -23.17
C GLU A 241 3.59 31.01 -22.76
N ILE A 242 4.74 31.61 -22.47
CA ILE A 242 4.83 33.01 -22.03
C ILE A 242 4.41 33.93 -23.18
N VAL A 243 3.49 34.85 -22.88
CA VAL A 243 2.99 35.85 -23.82
C VAL A 243 3.47 37.27 -23.50
N GLU A 244 3.88 37.53 -22.25
CA GLU A 244 4.37 38.84 -21.82
C GLU A 244 5.34 38.69 -20.65
N GLY A 245 6.48 39.38 -20.71
CA GLY A 245 7.46 39.43 -19.61
C GLY A 245 8.58 38.39 -19.69
N HIS A 246 9.44 38.39 -18.68
CA HIS A 246 10.59 37.48 -18.58
C HIS A 246 10.90 37.14 -17.13
N SER A 247 11.39 35.94 -16.86
CA SER A 247 11.81 35.54 -15.52
C SER A 247 12.78 34.35 -15.54
N THR A 248 13.36 34.04 -14.38
CA THR A 248 14.08 32.80 -14.11
C THR A 248 13.18 31.82 -13.35
N LEU A 249 13.06 30.60 -13.88
CA LEU A 249 12.27 29.53 -13.28
C LEU A 249 13.18 28.44 -12.71
N ASP A 250 12.87 28.00 -11.50
CA ASP A 250 13.44 26.81 -10.90
C ASP A 250 12.65 25.57 -11.36
N GLU A 251 13.24 24.83 -12.29
CA GLU A 251 12.67 23.59 -12.83
C GLU A 251 13.26 22.34 -12.16
N SER A 252 14.11 22.48 -11.15
CA SER A 252 14.87 21.37 -10.52
C SER A 252 13.99 20.23 -10.02
N MET A 253 12.77 20.55 -9.57
CA MET A 253 11.81 19.57 -9.07
C MET A 253 11.18 18.70 -10.16
N VAL A 254 11.20 19.15 -11.42
CA VAL A 254 10.60 18.45 -12.56
C VAL A 254 11.67 17.87 -13.49
N THR A 255 12.71 18.65 -13.80
CA THR A 255 13.78 18.25 -14.75
C THR A 255 14.99 17.64 -14.05
N GLY A 256 15.19 17.93 -12.76
CA GLY A 256 16.40 17.54 -12.02
C GLY A 256 17.60 18.46 -12.24
N GLU A 257 17.47 19.52 -13.04
CA GLU A 257 18.54 20.49 -13.29
C GLU A 257 18.60 21.54 -12.18
N SER A 258 19.76 21.70 -11.53
CA SER A 258 19.90 22.55 -10.35
C SER A 258 19.98 24.06 -10.64
N LEU A 259 20.21 24.46 -11.90
CA LEU A 259 20.36 25.86 -12.28
C LEU A 259 19.02 26.42 -12.78
N PRO A 260 18.56 27.58 -12.29
CA PRO A 260 17.37 28.23 -12.80
C PRO A 260 17.49 28.56 -14.29
N VAL A 261 16.43 28.32 -15.05
CA VAL A 261 16.37 28.55 -16.49
C VAL A 261 15.73 29.90 -16.77
N SER A 262 16.36 30.73 -17.61
CA SER A 262 15.79 32.00 -18.06
C SER A 262 14.74 31.75 -19.13
N LYS A 263 13.57 32.38 -18.99
CA LYS A 263 12.41 32.23 -19.89
C LYS A 263 11.85 33.60 -20.24
N GLY A 264 11.47 33.78 -21.50
CA GLY A 264 10.82 34.98 -22.04
C GLY A 264 9.65 34.64 -22.96
N GLU A 265 9.14 35.65 -23.66
CA GLU A 265 8.04 35.49 -24.61
C GLU A 265 8.30 34.40 -25.66
N GLY A 266 7.32 33.51 -25.85
CA GLY A 266 7.41 32.34 -26.72
C GLY A 266 7.97 31.08 -26.06
N ASP A 267 8.57 31.19 -24.87
CA ASP A 267 9.09 30.01 -24.17
C ASP A 267 7.99 29.26 -23.40
N THR A 268 8.13 27.94 -23.33
CA THR A 268 7.23 27.09 -22.55
C THR A 268 7.58 27.08 -21.08
N VAL A 269 6.54 27.12 -20.24
CA VAL A 269 6.62 26.96 -18.78
C VAL A 269 5.92 25.68 -18.36
N ILE A 270 6.48 25.02 -17.34
CA ILE A 270 6.00 23.75 -16.81
C ILE A 270 5.32 24.01 -15.46
N GLY A 271 4.16 23.41 -15.24
CA GLY A 271 3.45 23.48 -13.97
C GLY A 271 4.28 22.91 -12.80
N ALA A 272 4.02 23.45 -11.60
CA ALA A 272 4.72 23.16 -10.34
C ALA A 272 6.20 23.62 -10.26
N THR A 273 6.73 24.28 -11.29
CA THR A 273 8.01 25.01 -11.21
C THR A 273 7.85 26.30 -10.40
N ILE A 274 8.95 26.82 -9.85
CA ILE A 274 8.92 28.02 -9.00
C ILE A 274 9.47 29.21 -9.77
N ASN A 275 8.67 30.27 -9.87
CA ASN A 275 9.13 31.54 -10.42
C ASN A 275 10.04 32.25 -9.40
N GLN A 276 11.24 32.67 -9.79
CA GLN A 276 12.17 33.31 -8.85
C GLN A 276 12.13 34.83 -8.87
N THR A 277 12.11 35.46 -10.05
CA THR A 277 12.45 36.88 -10.19
C THR A 277 11.36 37.74 -10.83
N GLY A 278 11.22 37.72 -12.15
CA GLY A 278 10.28 38.58 -12.88
C GLY A 278 8.83 38.14 -12.73
N ALA A 279 7.91 39.06 -12.97
CA ALA A 279 6.51 38.70 -13.20
C ALA A 279 6.31 38.48 -14.71
N PHE A 280 5.53 37.46 -15.05
CA PHE A 280 5.21 37.18 -16.44
C PHE A 280 3.75 36.74 -16.59
N ARG A 281 3.23 36.88 -17.80
CA ARG A 281 1.94 36.35 -18.21
C ARG A 281 2.16 35.25 -19.22
N PHE A 282 1.42 34.16 -19.05
CA PHE A 282 1.50 33.04 -19.97
C PHE A 282 0.11 32.55 -20.33
N LYS A 283 -0.02 31.98 -21.53
CA LYS A 283 -1.25 31.35 -21.99
C LYS A 283 -1.22 29.87 -21.59
N ALA A 284 -2.24 29.42 -20.87
CA ALA A 284 -2.36 28.01 -20.48
C ALA A 284 -2.52 27.11 -21.72
N THR A 285 -1.69 26.08 -21.86
CA THR A 285 -1.76 25.13 -22.99
C THR A 285 -2.21 23.74 -22.55
N LYS A 286 -1.79 23.28 -21.37
CA LYS A 286 -2.23 22.01 -20.79
C LYS A 286 -2.66 22.21 -19.34
N VAL A 287 -3.84 21.73 -18.99
CA VAL A 287 -4.46 21.89 -17.68
C VAL A 287 -4.91 20.53 -17.12
N GLY A 288 -5.07 20.43 -15.80
CA GLY A 288 -5.51 19.19 -15.15
C GLY A 288 -4.65 17.98 -15.54
N LYS A 289 -5.29 16.91 -16.03
CA LYS A 289 -4.67 15.61 -16.37
C LYS A 289 -3.65 15.69 -17.53
N ASP A 290 -3.71 16.75 -18.33
CA ASP A 290 -2.83 16.92 -19.49
C ASP A 290 -1.50 17.59 -19.12
N THR A 291 -1.36 18.11 -17.90
CA THR A 291 -0.11 18.71 -17.40
C THR A 291 1.01 17.67 -17.30
N MET A 292 2.24 18.11 -17.54
CA MET A 292 3.43 17.26 -17.45
C MET A 292 3.53 16.57 -16.08
N LEU A 293 3.27 17.29 -15.00
CA LEU A 293 3.29 16.71 -13.65
C LEU A 293 2.22 15.62 -13.47
N SER A 294 1.01 15.82 -14.00
CA SER A 294 -0.05 14.81 -13.92
C SER A 294 0.30 13.56 -14.73
N GLN A 295 1.01 13.70 -15.85
CA GLN A 295 1.51 12.57 -16.64
C GLN A 295 2.62 11.79 -15.93
N ILE A 296 3.41 12.42 -15.06
CA ILE A 296 4.42 11.74 -14.23
C ILE A 296 3.76 10.92 -13.10
N ILE A 297 2.62 11.38 -12.58
CA ILE A 297 1.92 10.75 -11.44
C ILE A 297 1.04 9.56 -11.86
N GLN A 298 0.52 9.55 -13.09
CA GLN A 298 -0.32 8.47 -13.64
C GLN A 298 0.46 7.18 -13.90
#